data_AF-A0A2E6Q218-F1
#
_entry.id   AF-A0A2E6Q218-F1
#
_cell.length_a   1.000
_cell.length_b   1.000
_cell.length_c   1.000
_cell.angle_alpha   90.00
_cell.angle_beta   90.00
_cell.angle_gamma   90.00
#
_symmetry.space_group_name_H-M   'P 1'
#
loop_
_entity.id
_entity.type
_entity.pdbx_description
1 polymer ?
#
loop_
_entity_poly.entity_id
_entity_poly.type
_entity_poly.pdbx_seq_one_letter_code
_entity_poly.pdbx_strand_id
1 'polypeptide(L)'
;MRWILSFSLGIGPVACVPKLQEASFPSQDPAFAGQVSKAAQALGLHPTTNLDHAHLGMWDGTTPPFPCSTFADWATAKIAARAPEPRSLRTPKCPPRRRQDATRRRPLGLDQSQLTERDRLSLRLVQTALDSTDVRTTLFLARDLDFEDRSTEWGGTLDWGDEGWMIEAAPGQSEADDTVFRRRPSDFRKIFNGAIPFHFHARRLNMSAVAGPGDTDLQAAESHGVPALVFTSLSQDRLQVDWYRRGGVVVDLGEIER
;
A
#
# COMPACT_ATOMS: atom_id res chain seq x y z
N MET A 1 -18.09 -3.41 -21.23
CA MET A 1 -17.51 -4.16 -20.09
C MET A 1 -17.01 -3.20 -19.00
N ARG A 2 -17.91 -2.43 -18.36
CA ARG A 2 -17.54 -1.27 -17.50
C ARG A 2 -18.20 -1.23 -16.10
N TRP A 3 -19.00 -2.24 -15.71
CA TRP A 3 -19.83 -2.16 -14.49
C TRP A 3 -19.96 -3.46 -13.67
N ILE A 4 -19.22 -4.53 -14.03
CA ILE A 4 -19.45 -5.88 -13.45
C ILE A 4 -18.64 -6.13 -12.15
N LEU A 5 -17.53 -5.42 -11.92
CA LEU A 5 -16.63 -5.71 -10.78
C LEU A 5 -17.25 -5.44 -9.39
N SER A 6 -18.21 -4.54 -9.27
CA SER A 6 -18.79 -4.17 -7.97
C SER A 6 -19.89 -5.13 -7.49
N PHE A 7 -20.61 -5.80 -8.40
CA PHE A 7 -21.75 -6.66 -8.03
C PHE A 7 -21.38 -8.15 -7.91
N SER A 8 -20.40 -8.64 -8.67
CA SER A 8 -20.05 -10.07 -8.66
C SER A 8 -19.18 -10.49 -7.46
N LEU A 9 -18.51 -9.54 -6.80
CA LEU A 9 -17.52 -9.83 -5.74
C LEU A 9 -17.94 -9.35 -4.34
N GLY A 10 -19.11 -8.72 -4.19
CA GLY A 10 -19.54 -8.18 -2.90
C GLY A 10 -18.57 -7.15 -2.29
N ILE A 11 -17.69 -6.53 -3.09
CA ILE A 11 -16.71 -5.54 -2.64
C ILE A 11 -17.47 -4.22 -2.36
N GLY A 12 -18.07 -4.14 -1.18
CA GLY A 12 -18.60 -2.89 -0.63
C GLY A 12 -17.46 -1.95 -0.18
N PRO A 13 -17.78 -0.70 0.21
CA PRO A 13 -16.83 0.33 0.67
C PRO A 13 -16.11 0.02 2.00
N VAL A 14 -16.12 -1.24 2.43
CA VAL A 14 -15.84 -1.67 3.81
C VAL A 14 -14.64 -2.65 3.86
N ALA A 15 -13.74 -2.58 2.88
CA ALA A 15 -12.58 -3.48 2.80
C ALA A 15 -11.56 -3.34 3.95
N CYS A 16 -11.73 -2.37 4.84
CA CYS A 16 -10.82 -2.08 5.95
C CYS A 16 -11.44 -2.23 7.34
N VAL A 17 -12.64 -2.82 7.48
CA VAL A 17 -13.23 -3.12 8.80
C VAL A 17 -12.82 -4.54 9.21
N PRO A 18 -12.41 -4.77 10.48
CA PRO A 18 -12.17 -6.11 10.99
C PRO A 18 -13.51 -6.84 11.14
N LYS A 19 -14.07 -7.33 10.03
CA LYS A 19 -14.94 -8.49 10.06
C LYS A 19 -14.08 -9.71 9.83
N LEU A 20 -14.38 -10.77 10.60
CA LEU A 20 -13.88 -12.12 10.42
C LEU A 20 -13.53 -12.36 8.95
N GLN A 21 -12.30 -12.80 8.72
CA GLN A 21 -11.77 -13.24 7.43
C GLN A 21 -12.83 -14.12 6.75
N GLU A 22 -13.68 -13.51 5.92
CA GLU A 22 -14.66 -14.26 5.16
C GLU A 22 -13.83 -15.03 4.14
N ALA A 23 -13.83 -16.36 4.27
CA ALA A 23 -13.22 -17.24 3.29
C ALA A 23 -13.67 -16.77 1.91
N SER A 24 -12.73 -16.63 0.97
CA SER A 24 -13.04 -16.17 -0.38
C SER A 24 -14.15 -17.03 -0.96
N PHE A 25 -15.31 -16.44 -1.24
CA PHE A 25 -16.35 -17.14 -1.97
C PHE A 25 -15.97 -17.08 -3.45
N PRO A 26 -15.82 -18.23 -4.13
CA PRO A 26 -15.60 -18.21 -5.58
C PRO A 26 -16.76 -17.45 -6.22
N SER A 27 -16.42 -16.46 -7.06
CA SER A 27 -17.40 -15.71 -7.84
C SER A 27 -18.33 -16.67 -8.57
N GLN A 28 -19.63 -16.42 -8.49
CA GLN A 28 -20.63 -17.21 -9.22
C GLN A 28 -20.62 -16.92 -10.73
N ASP A 29 -19.93 -15.85 -11.17
CA ASP A 29 -19.69 -15.56 -12.58
C ASP A 29 -18.61 -16.49 -13.17
N PRO A 30 -18.97 -17.44 -14.05
CA PRO A 30 -18.02 -18.39 -14.62
C PRO A 30 -16.96 -17.73 -15.50
N ALA A 31 -17.27 -16.60 -16.15
CA ALA A 31 -16.33 -15.90 -17.00
C ALA A 31 -15.23 -15.24 -16.16
N PHE A 32 -15.63 -14.59 -15.06
CA PHE A 32 -14.68 -14.04 -14.09
C PHE A 32 -13.83 -15.13 -13.44
N ALA A 33 -14.45 -16.23 -12.99
CA ALA A 33 -13.73 -17.36 -12.40
C ALA A 33 -12.71 -17.97 -13.37
N GLY A 34 -13.08 -18.10 -14.66
CA GLY A 34 -12.20 -18.54 -15.73
C GLY A 34 -11.02 -17.59 -15.95
N GLN A 35 -11.26 -16.27 -15.95
CA GLN A 35 -10.21 -15.26 -16.07
C GLN A 35 -9.22 -15.32 -14.90
N VAL A 36 -9.72 -15.40 -13.67
CA VAL A 36 -8.88 -15.52 -12.47
C VAL A 36 -8.04 -16.80 -12.52
N SER A 37 -8.64 -17.93 -12.90
CA SER A 37 -7.93 -19.21 -12.99
C SER A 37 -6.81 -19.15 -14.04
N LYS A 38 -7.08 -18.54 -15.20
CA LYS A 38 -6.08 -18.33 -16.26
C LYS A 38 -4.93 -17.43 -15.78
N ALA A 39 -5.25 -16.34 -15.09
CA ALA A 39 -4.26 -15.41 -14.53
C ALA A 39 -3.40 -16.07 -13.44
N ALA A 40 -4.04 -16.78 -12.50
CA ALA A 40 -3.38 -17.52 -11.44
C ALA A 40 -2.36 -18.51 -12.01
N GLN A 41 -2.77 -19.29 -13.02
CA GLN A 41 -1.90 -20.26 -13.68
C GLN A 41 -0.74 -19.58 -14.42
N ALA A 42 -1.02 -18.51 -15.18
CA ALA A 42 0.01 -17.82 -15.96
C ALA A 42 1.05 -17.11 -15.09
N LEU A 43 0.64 -16.61 -13.93
CA LEU A 43 1.50 -15.86 -13.01
C LEU A 43 2.11 -16.74 -11.91
N GLY A 44 1.64 -17.98 -11.74
CA GLY A 44 2.03 -18.86 -10.64
C GLY A 44 1.56 -18.37 -9.26
N LEU A 45 0.47 -17.60 -9.22
CA LEU A 45 -0.08 -17.00 -8.00
C LEU A 45 -1.33 -17.74 -7.53
N HIS A 46 -1.44 -17.91 -6.21
CA HIS A 46 -2.60 -18.52 -5.58
C HIS A 46 -3.36 -17.47 -4.76
N PRO A 47 -4.57 -17.06 -5.19
CA PRO A 47 -5.33 -16.06 -4.45
C PRO A 47 -5.85 -16.64 -3.13
N THR A 48 -5.68 -15.91 -2.03
CA THR A 48 -6.19 -16.31 -0.70
C THR A 48 -7.25 -15.34 -0.16
N THR A 49 -7.50 -14.23 -0.87
CA THR A 49 -8.45 -13.18 -0.46
C THR A 49 -9.30 -12.74 -1.65
N ASN A 50 -10.47 -12.13 -1.39
CA ASN A 50 -11.31 -11.56 -2.46
C ASN A 50 -10.58 -10.47 -3.27
N LEU A 51 -9.63 -9.77 -2.65
CA LEU A 51 -8.82 -8.76 -3.33
C LEU A 51 -7.74 -9.40 -4.21
N ASP A 52 -7.17 -10.53 -3.81
CA ASP A 52 -6.28 -11.32 -4.67
C ASP A 52 -7.03 -11.78 -5.93
N HIS A 53 -8.27 -12.28 -5.76
CA HIS A 53 -9.16 -12.63 -6.88
C HIS A 53 -9.45 -11.43 -7.79
N ALA A 54 -9.78 -10.28 -7.21
CA ALA A 54 -10.03 -9.05 -7.97
C ALA A 54 -8.76 -8.59 -8.73
N HIS A 55 -7.59 -8.70 -8.10
CA HIS A 55 -6.30 -8.36 -8.71
C HIS A 55 -6.02 -9.22 -9.93
N LEU A 56 -6.19 -10.54 -9.81
CA LEU A 56 -6.08 -11.48 -10.94
C LEU A 56 -7.15 -11.25 -12.01
N GLY A 57 -8.37 -10.89 -11.61
CA GLY A 57 -9.45 -10.54 -12.54
C GLY A 57 -9.19 -9.27 -13.36
N MET A 58 -8.20 -8.47 -12.96
CA MET A 58 -7.74 -7.29 -13.72
C MET A 58 -6.50 -7.58 -14.58
N TRP A 59 -6.03 -8.82 -14.62
CA TRP A 59 -4.90 -9.21 -15.45
C TRP A 59 -5.21 -8.99 -16.93
N ASP A 60 -4.31 -8.28 -17.61
CA ASP A 60 -4.38 -7.88 -19.01
C ASP A 60 -3.67 -8.86 -19.96
N GLY A 61 -3.14 -9.97 -19.43
CA GLY A 61 -2.36 -10.95 -20.19
C GLY A 61 -0.85 -10.76 -20.10
N THR A 62 -0.37 -9.67 -19.49
CA THR A 62 1.07 -9.40 -19.36
C THR A 62 1.72 -10.33 -18.33
N THR A 63 2.88 -10.89 -18.67
CA THR A 63 3.69 -11.69 -17.74
C THR A 63 4.91 -10.87 -17.32
N PRO A 64 5.22 -10.79 -16.02
CA PRO A 64 6.43 -10.13 -15.57
C PRO A 64 7.67 -10.89 -16.09
N PRO A 65 8.78 -10.20 -16.38
CA PRO A 65 10.00 -10.83 -16.89
C PRO A 65 10.73 -11.69 -15.85
N PHE A 66 10.21 -11.77 -14.62
CA PHE A 66 10.71 -12.56 -13.51
C PHE A 66 9.55 -13.26 -12.80
N PRO A 67 9.78 -14.41 -12.16
CA PRO A 67 8.74 -15.11 -11.43
C PRO A 67 8.26 -14.27 -10.24
N CYS A 68 6.94 -14.21 -10.07
CA CYS A 68 6.30 -13.64 -8.89
C CYS A 68 5.83 -14.78 -7.99
N SER A 69 6.23 -14.76 -6.73
CA SER A 69 5.77 -15.74 -5.73
C SER A 69 4.62 -15.20 -4.88
N THR A 70 4.44 -13.88 -4.87
CA THR A 70 3.40 -13.19 -4.10
C THR A 70 2.70 -12.11 -4.93
N PHE A 71 1.52 -11.68 -4.47
CA PHE A 71 0.83 -10.51 -5.01
C PHE A 71 1.63 -9.22 -4.84
N ALA A 72 2.46 -9.12 -3.78
CA ALA A 72 3.37 -8.01 -3.56
C ALA A 72 4.47 -7.96 -4.63
N ASP A 73 5.02 -9.11 -5.01
CA ASP A 73 5.98 -9.22 -6.12
C ASP A 73 5.34 -8.74 -7.42
N TRP A 74 4.11 -9.16 -7.69
CA TRP A 74 3.40 -8.81 -8.92
C TRP A 74 3.01 -7.34 -8.98
N ALA A 75 2.55 -6.75 -7.87
CA ALA A 75 2.31 -5.31 -7.78
C ALA A 75 3.60 -4.52 -8.02
N THR A 76 4.69 -4.94 -7.38
CA THR A 76 6.02 -4.34 -7.56
C THR A 76 6.50 -4.46 -9.01
N ALA A 77 6.26 -5.60 -9.66
CA ALA A 77 6.61 -5.80 -11.06
C ALA A 77 5.87 -4.84 -11.99
N LYS A 78 4.58 -4.60 -11.74
CA LYS A 78 3.75 -3.71 -12.57
C LYS A 78 4.17 -2.24 -12.50
N ILE A 79 4.58 -1.77 -11.32
CA ILE A 79 5.13 -0.41 -11.21
C ILE A 79 6.55 -0.34 -11.78
N ALA A 80 7.39 -1.36 -11.55
CA ALA A 80 8.75 -1.42 -12.10
C ALA A 80 8.80 -1.52 -13.63
N ALA A 81 7.76 -2.08 -14.26
CA ALA A 81 7.65 -2.13 -15.72
C ALA A 81 7.34 -0.76 -16.36
N ARG A 82 6.83 0.20 -15.56
CA ARG A 82 6.45 1.54 -16.01
C ARG A 82 7.45 2.61 -15.56
N ALA A 83 7.93 2.50 -14.32
CA ALA A 83 8.87 3.43 -13.71
C ALA A 83 10.31 3.20 -14.20
N PRO A 84 11.17 4.24 -14.21
CA PRO A 84 12.59 4.08 -14.50
C PRO A 84 13.27 3.23 -13.43
N GLU A 85 14.43 2.67 -13.78
CA GLU A 85 15.24 1.90 -12.85
C GLU A 85 15.52 2.73 -11.57
N PRO A 86 15.11 2.25 -10.40
CA PRO A 86 15.18 3.06 -9.20
C PRO A 86 16.62 3.15 -8.70
N ARG A 87 16.91 4.18 -7.91
CA ARG A 87 18.24 4.35 -7.31
C ARG A 87 18.58 3.20 -6.36
N SER A 88 19.85 3.10 -5.98
CA SER A 88 20.31 2.15 -4.96
C SER A 88 19.59 2.40 -3.64
N LEU A 89 19.30 1.30 -2.93
CA LEU A 89 18.65 1.35 -1.62
C LEU A 89 19.54 2.10 -0.63
N ARG A 90 18.98 3.07 0.09
CA ARG A 90 19.71 3.91 1.05
C ARG A 90 19.30 3.58 2.47
N THR A 91 20.28 3.51 3.37
CA THR A 91 20.01 3.44 4.81
C THR A 91 19.41 4.76 5.28
N PRO A 92 18.32 4.73 6.08
CA PRO A 92 17.78 5.92 6.72
C PRO A 92 18.85 6.68 7.50
N LYS A 93 18.84 8.01 7.40
CA LYS A 93 19.80 8.86 8.13
C LYS A 93 19.53 8.90 9.64
N CYS A 94 18.28 8.69 10.03
CA CYS A 94 17.84 8.69 11.43
C CYS A 94 17.41 7.27 11.83
N PRO A 95 17.74 6.82 13.05
CA PRO A 95 17.20 5.56 13.57
C PRO A 95 15.67 5.66 13.77
N PRO A 96 14.95 4.53 13.75
CA PRO A 96 13.52 4.48 14.00
C PRO A 96 13.13 5.22 15.28
N ARG A 97 12.19 6.16 15.20
CA ARG A 97 11.68 6.83 16.41
C ARG A 97 10.78 5.88 17.21
N ARG A 98 10.74 6.12 18.53
CA ARG A 98 10.20 5.24 19.57
C ARG A 98 8.74 4.87 19.31
N ARG A 99 8.44 3.60 19.01
CA ARG A 99 7.10 3.08 18.72
C ARG A 99 6.40 2.52 19.96
N GLN A 100 5.08 2.62 20.03
CA GLN A 100 4.24 2.09 21.10
C GLN A 100 4.44 0.57 21.26
N ASP A 101 4.71 -0.12 20.14
CA ASP A 101 4.81 -1.57 20.07
C ASP A 101 6.23 -2.10 19.84
N ALA A 102 7.25 -1.30 20.19
CA ALA A 102 8.68 -1.63 20.02
C ALA A 102 9.12 -2.93 20.74
N THR A 103 8.28 -3.48 21.62
CA THR A 103 8.47 -4.77 22.30
C THR A 103 7.94 -5.97 21.51
N ARG A 104 7.04 -5.79 20.54
CA ARG A 104 6.40 -6.89 19.81
C ARG A 104 6.90 -7.07 18.38
N ARG A 105 7.15 -5.99 17.63
CA ARG A 105 7.61 -6.06 16.23
C ARG A 105 8.52 -4.87 15.89
N ARG A 106 9.83 -5.09 15.92
CA ARG A 106 10.79 -4.08 15.44
C ARG A 106 10.77 -4.06 13.90
N PRO A 107 10.80 -2.88 13.26
CA PRO A 107 11.02 -2.80 11.82
C PRO A 107 12.29 -3.55 11.43
N LEU A 108 12.23 -4.21 10.29
CA LEU A 108 13.36 -4.92 9.76
C LEU A 108 14.41 -3.94 9.25
N GLY A 109 15.67 -4.28 9.49
CA GLY A 109 16.77 -3.67 8.77
C GLY A 109 16.67 -3.97 7.28
N LEU A 110 17.25 -3.08 6.46
CA LEU A 110 17.26 -3.22 5.01
C LEU A 110 18.09 -4.41 4.51
N ASP A 111 18.86 -5.05 5.37
CA ASP A 111 19.73 -6.21 5.10
C ASP A 111 19.10 -7.54 5.53
N GLN A 112 17.95 -7.52 6.20
CA GLN A 112 17.36 -8.71 6.81
C GLN A 112 16.91 -9.72 5.75
N SER A 113 17.16 -11.01 5.99
CA SER A 113 16.84 -12.12 5.07
C SER A 113 15.35 -12.33 4.82
N GLN A 114 14.49 -11.78 5.68
CA GLN A 114 13.03 -11.80 5.51
C GLN A 114 12.55 -10.92 4.34
N LEU A 115 13.36 -9.96 3.89
CA LEU A 115 13.06 -9.13 2.73
C LEU A 115 13.55 -9.80 1.46
N THR A 116 12.62 -10.08 0.55
CA THR A 116 12.93 -10.64 -0.77
C THR A 116 13.62 -9.59 -1.65
N GLU A 117 14.19 -10.02 -2.78
CA GLU A 117 14.66 -9.05 -3.79
C GLU A 117 13.55 -8.12 -4.28
N ARG A 118 12.31 -8.62 -4.36
CA ARG A 118 11.17 -7.81 -4.81
C ARG A 118 10.74 -6.82 -3.75
N ASP A 119 10.81 -7.17 -2.46
CA ASP A 119 10.65 -6.21 -1.37
C ASP A 119 11.69 -5.09 -1.49
N ARG A 120 12.96 -5.45 -1.74
CA ARG A 120 14.04 -4.46 -1.95
C ARG A 120 13.81 -3.56 -3.16
N LEU A 121 13.29 -4.11 -4.25
CA LEU A 121 12.91 -3.32 -5.42
C LEU A 121 11.77 -2.35 -5.08
N SER A 122 10.74 -2.80 -4.37
CA SER A 122 9.64 -1.95 -3.88
C SER A 122 10.16 -0.81 -3.02
N LEU A 123 11.04 -1.09 -2.06
CA LEU A 123 11.67 -0.09 -1.19
C LEU A 123 12.49 0.93 -1.99
N ARG A 124 13.26 0.48 -3.00
CA ARG A 124 14.02 1.37 -3.90
C ARG A 124 13.12 2.29 -4.72
N LEU A 125 12.02 1.77 -5.26
CA LEU A 125 11.01 2.54 -5.99
C LEU A 125 10.41 3.63 -5.08
N VAL A 126 9.98 3.26 -3.88
CA VAL A 126 9.45 4.19 -2.88
C VAL A 126 10.48 5.26 -2.53
N GLN A 127 11.72 4.89 -2.19
CA GLN A 127 12.77 5.87 -1.87
C GLN A 127 13.10 6.79 -3.05
N THR A 128 13.00 6.31 -4.28
CA THR A 128 13.21 7.11 -5.49
C THR A 128 12.04 8.08 -5.70
N ALA A 129 10.81 7.65 -5.45
CA ALA A 129 9.64 8.52 -5.50
C ALA A 129 9.72 9.64 -4.46
N LEU A 130 10.14 9.32 -3.23
CA LEU A 130 10.28 10.26 -2.13
C LEU A 130 11.44 11.26 -2.31
N ASP A 131 12.33 11.05 -3.27
CA ASP A 131 13.32 12.06 -3.67
C ASP A 131 12.70 13.18 -4.54
N SER A 132 11.49 12.97 -5.09
CA SER A 132 10.80 13.98 -5.90
C SER A 132 10.24 15.09 -5.01
N THR A 133 10.59 16.34 -5.33
CA THR A 133 10.04 17.53 -4.67
C THR A 133 8.52 17.60 -4.80
N ASP A 134 7.95 17.22 -5.94
CA ASP A 134 6.51 17.27 -6.17
C ASP A 134 5.76 16.25 -5.32
N VAL A 135 6.33 15.05 -5.19
CA VAL A 135 5.82 13.99 -4.30
C VAL A 135 5.84 14.46 -2.85
N ARG A 136 6.97 15.00 -2.38
CA ARG A 136 7.06 15.49 -1.00
C ARG A 136 6.11 16.66 -0.75
N THR A 137 6.08 17.65 -1.64
CA THR A 137 5.18 18.80 -1.53
C THR A 137 3.73 18.34 -1.42
N THR A 138 3.30 17.40 -2.27
CA THR A 138 1.94 16.86 -2.25
C THR A 138 1.66 16.08 -0.97
N LEU A 139 2.60 15.27 -0.47
CA LEU A 139 2.46 14.55 0.80
C LEU A 139 2.30 15.50 1.99
N PHE A 140 3.09 16.58 2.04
CA PHE A 140 3.00 17.55 3.12
C PHE A 140 1.71 18.38 3.05
N LEU A 141 1.25 18.76 1.86
CA LEU A 141 -0.05 19.40 1.67
C LEU A 141 -1.19 18.48 2.13
N ALA A 142 -1.16 17.21 1.73
CA ALA A 142 -2.16 16.23 2.14
C ALA A 142 -2.14 15.96 3.65
N ARG A 143 -0.95 15.92 4.26
CA ARG A 143 -0.78 15.84 5.71
C ARG A 143 -1.41 17.05 6.40
N ASP A 144 -1.14 18.26 5.90
CA ASP A 144 -1.69 19.49 6.49
C ASP A 144 -3.24 19.46 6.45
N LEU A 145 -3.82 18.94 5.38
CA LEU A 145 -5.28 18.70 5.27
C LEU A 145 -5.77 17.62 6.25
N ASP A 146 -5.06 16.49 6.39
CA ASP A 146 -5.36 15.44 7.40
C ASP A 146 -5.27 15.96 8.84
N PHE A 147 -4.35 16.89 9.11
CA PHE A 147 -4.23 17.50 10.42
C PHE A 147 -5.41 18.42 10.75
N GLU A 148 -5.98 19.08 9.74
CA GLU A 148 -7.15 19.95 9.88
C GLU A 148 -8.46 19.15 9.92
N ASP A 149 -8.56 18.07 9.15
CA ASP A 149 -9.72 17.18 9.09
C ASP A 149 -9.74 16.21 10.28
N ARG A 150 -10.79 16.30 11.09
CA ARG A 150 -10.98 15.43 12.27
C ARG A 150 -11.98 14.31 12.04
N SER A 151 -12.54 14.22 10.84
CA SER A 151 -13.61 13.28 10.52
C SER A 151 -13.09 11.94 10.00
N THR A 152 -11.89 11.92 9.39
CA THR A 152 -11.32 10.74 8.75
C THR A 152 -9.82 10.86 8.55
N GLU A 153 -9.14 9.71 8.43
CA GLU A 153 -7.75 9.67 7.97
C GLU A 153 -7.71 9.94 6.46
N TRP A 154 -6.67 10.61 6.02
CA TRP A 154 -6.34 10.81 4.62
C TRP A 154 -5.38 9.75 4.11
N GLY A 155 -5.45 9.51 2.81
CA GLY A 155 -4.57 8.56 2.14
C GLY A 155 -4.83 8.49 0.65
N GLY A 156 -4.23 7.51 0.00
CA GLY A 156 -4.42 7.30 -1.43
C GLY A 156 -3.36 6.40 -2.02
N THR A 157 -2.76 6.81 -3.14
CA THR A 157 -1.83 5.98 -3.91
C THR A 157 -0.60 6.73 -4.40
N LEU A 158 0.56 6.08 -4.31
CA LEU A 158 1.79 6.44 -5.00
C LEU A 158 1.89 5.63 -6.30
N ASP A 159 2.02 6.29 -7.44
CA ASP A 159 2.15 5.63 -8.73
C ASP A 159 3.18 6.32 -9.63
N TRP A 160 3.48 5.69 -10.77
CA TRP A 160 4.22 6.29 -11.87
C TRP A 160 3.27 6.61 -13.02
N GLY A 161 3.20 7.90 -13.38
CA GLY A 161 2.44 8.43 -14.52
C GLY A 161 3.35 8.96 -15.63
N ASP A 162 2.74 9.57 -16.65
CA ASP A 162 3.46 10.05 -17.85
C ASP A 162 4.50 11.14 -17.55
N GLU A 163 4.25 11.97 -16.53
CA GLU A 163 5.11 13.07 -16.10
C GLU A 163 6.08 12.68 -14.97
N GLY A 164 5.98 11.44 -14.47
CA GLY A 164 6.86 10.91 -13.42
C GLY A 164 6.11 10.36 -12.20
N TRP A 165 6.76 10.43 -11.04
CA TRP A 165 6.17 9.98 -9.78
C TRP A 165 5.01 10.89 -9.36
N MET A 166 3.86 10.28 -9.05
CA MET A 166 2.65 10.99 -8.66
C MET A 166 2.06 10.45 -7.35
N ILE A 167 1.56 11.35 -6.53
CA ILE A 167 0.78 11.06 -5.33
C ILE A 167 -0.62 11.59 -5.55
N GLU A 168 -1.61 10.75 -5.28
CA GLU A 168 -2.99 11.19 -5.14
C GLU A 168 -3.42 10.92 -3.70
N ALA A 169 -3.84 11.97 -3.01
CA ALA A 169 -4.31 11.92 -1.63
C ALA A 169 -5.73 12.47 -1.54
N ALA A 170 -6.56 11.85 -0.72
CA ALA A 170 -7.92 12.29 -0.47
C ALA A 170 -8.39 11.79 0.92
N PRO A 171 -9.44 12.40 1.49
CA PRO A 171 -10.04 11.90 2.71
C PRO A 171 -10.62 10.49 2.48
N GLY A 172 -10.50 9.65 3.50
CA GLY A 172 -11.13 8.33 3.55
C GLY A 172 -12.66 8.40 3.47
N GLN A 173 -13.30 7.22 3.41
CA GLN A 173 -14.76 7.09 3.40
C GLN A 173 -15.38 6.86 4.79
N SER A 174 -14.64 7.13 5.86
CA SER A 174 -15.18 7.08 7.22
C SER A 174 -15.77 8.45 7.56
N GLU A 175 -17.02 8.51 8.02
CA GLU A 175 -17.62 9.74 8.55
C GLU A 175 -17.69 9.76 10.09
N ALA A 176 -17.17 8.72 10.75
CA ALA A 176 -17.43 8.48 12.17
C ALA A 176 -16.18 8.31 13.05
N ASP A 177 -15.04 7.94 12.46
CA ASP A 177 -13.80 7.74 13.21
C ASP A 177 -12.57 7.89 12.31
N ASP A 178 -11.55 8.53 12.86
CA ASP A 178 -10.24 8.85 12.30
C ASP A 178 -9.19 7.80 12.73
N THR A 179 -9.60 6.67 13.33
CA THR A 179 -8.73 5.54 13.74
C THR A 179 -8.46 4.51 12.67
N VAL A 180 -9.21 4.56 11.57
CA VAL A 180 -9.10 3.58 10.49
C VAL A 180 -9.31 4.28 9.16
N PHE A 181 -8.26 4.30 8.34
CA PHE A 181 -8.37 4.72 6.95
C PHE A 181 -9.29 3.78 6.16
N ARG A 182 -10.42 4.31 5.68
CA ARG A 182 -11.32 3.61 4.75
C ARG A 182 -11.06 4.05 3.31
N ARG A 183 -10.38 3.20 2.57
CA ARG A 183 -9.97 3.46 1.19
C ARG A 183 -11.14 3.63 0.22
N ARG A 184 -10.98 4.47 -0.79
CA ARG A 184 -11.99 4.68 -1.84
C ARG A 184 -11.99 3.51 -2.83
N PRO A 185 -13.16 3.11 -3.37
CA PRO A 185 -13.25 2.10 -4.42
C PRO A 185 -12.38 2.39 -5.65
N SER A 186 -12.20 3.67 -6.00
CA SER A 186 -11.35 4.11 -7.11
C SER A 186 -9.88 3.71 -6.98
N ASP A 187 -9.38 3.60 -5.75
CA ASP A 187 -7.96 3.36 -5.49
C ASP A 187 -7.60 1.90 -5.78
N PHE A 188 -8.53 0.98 -5.58
CA PHE A 188 -8.32 -0.44 -5.87
C PHE A 188 -7.91 -0.69 -7.31
N ARG A 189 -8.49 0.05 -8.27
CA ARG A 189 -8.10 -0.09 -9.68
C ARG A 189 -6.64 0.31 -9.91
N LYS A 190 -6.18 1.37 -9.25
CA LYS A 190 -4.78 1.84 -9.33
C LYS A 190 -3.84 0.85 -8.65
N ILE A 191 -4.23 0.35 -7.48
CA ILE A 191 -3.51 -0.71 -6.75
C ILE A 191 -3.41 -1.98 -7.59
N PHE A 192 -4.49 -2.38 -8.27
CA PHE A 192 -4.47 -3.52 -9.16
C PHE A 192 -3.53 -3.31 -10.36
N ASN A 193 -3.30 -2.05 -10.75
CA ASN A 193 -2.30 -1.67 -11.75
C ASN A 193 -0.87 -1.49 -11.18
N GLY A 194 -0.67 -1.72 -9.88
CA GLY A 194 0.64 -1.68 -9.22
C GLY A 194 0.92 -0.42 -8.40
N ALA A 195 0.00 0.54 -8.32
CA ALA A 195 0.17 1.70 -7.43
C ALA A 195 0.28 1.24 -5.97
N ILE A 196 1.14 1.90 -5.20
CA ILE A 196 1.39 1.58 -3.80
C ILE A 196 0.41 2.38 -2.93
N PRO A 197 -0.53 1.73 -2.23
CA PRO A 197 -1.43 2.43 -1.33
C PRO A 197 -0.68 3.07 -0.15
N PHE A 198 -1.20 4.20 0.33
CA PHE A 198 -0.75 4.81 1.57
C PHE A 198 -1.89 5.43 2.36
N HIS A 199 -1.61 5.78 3.61
CA HIS A 199 -2.42 6.65 4.48
C HIS A 199 -1.54 7.42 5.48
N PHE A 200 -2.15 8.38 6.17
CA PHE A 200 -1.51 9.21 7.18
C PHE A 200 -1.90 8.78 8.59
N HIS A 201 -0.94 8.94 9.50
CA HIS A 201 -1.19 9.16 10.93
C HIS A 201 -0.80 10.61 11.24
N ALA A 202 -1.68 11.58 10.96
CA ALA A 202 -1.35 13.00 11.13
C ALA A 202 -2.31 13.83 11.98
N ARG A 203 -3.07 13.17 12.87
CA ARG A 203 -3.95 13.88 13.82
C ARG A 203 -3.23 14.93 14.66
N ARG A 204 -1.96 14.73 14.99
CA ARG A 204 -1.16 15.70 15.76
C ARG A 204 0.23 15.81 15.16
N LEU A 205 0.96 16.83 15.56
CA LEU A 205 2.41 16.82 15.43
C LEU A 205 3.01 15.93 16.54
N ASN A 206 4.28 15.53 16.38
CA ASN A 206 5.01 14.69 17.33
C ASN A 206 4.36 13.32 17.60
N MET A 207 3.79 12.69 16.57
CA MET A 207 3.18 11.36 16.67
C MET A 207 4.22 10.22 16.63
N SER A 208 5.48 10.49 16.97
CA SER A 208 6.55 9.47 16.92
C SER A 208 6.23 8.24 17.77
N ALA A 209 5.49 8.42 18.86
CA ALA A 209 5.07 7.36 19.77
C ALA A 209 4.20 6.29 19.09
N VAL A 210 3.50 6.63 18.01
CA VAL A 210 2.60 5.73 17.28
C VAL A 210 3.07 5.49 15.85
N ALA A 211 4.34 5.75 15.56
CA ALA A 211 4.83 5.72 14.19
C ALA A 211 4.95 4.29 13.62
N GLY A 212 4.56 4.17 12.35
CA GLY A 212 4.42 2.91 11.64
C GLY A 212 3.03 2.28 11.71
N PRO A 213 2.83 1.13 11.03
CA PRO A 213 1.49 0.54 10.89
C PRO A 213 0.99 0.00 12.24
N GLY A 214 -0.27 0.28 12.55
CA GLY A 214 -1.01 -0.32 13.66
C GLY A 214 -1.53 -1.73 13.32
N ASP A 215 -2.19 -2.38 14.28
CA ASP A 215 -2.75 -3.73 14.08
C ASP A 215 -3.80 -3.78 12.96
N THR A 216 -4.63 -2.74 12.83
CA THR A 216 -5.63 -2.60 11.76
C THR A 216 -4.98 -2.46 10.39
N ASP A 217 -3.87 -1.72 10.30
CA ASP A 217 -3.11 -1.55 9.06
C ASP A 217 -2.51 -2.87 8.58
N LEU A 218 -1.94 -3.64 9.52
CA LEU A 218 -1.38 -4.96 9.23
C LEU A 218 -2.46 -5.97 8.84
N GLN A 219 -3.62 -5.96 9.50
CA GLN A 219 -4.77 -6.78 9.09
C GLN A 219 -5.26 -6.41 7.70
N ALA A 220 -5.29 -5.12 7.36
CA ALA A 220 -5.61 -4.67 6.01
C ALA A 220 -4.56 -5.17 4.99
N ALA A 221 -3.27 -5.12 5.31
CA ALA A 221 -2.21 -5.65 4.45
C ALA A 221 -2.34 -7.15 4.17
N GLU A 222 -2.80 -7.94 5.16
CA GLU A 222 -3.14 -9.36 4.94
C GLU A 222 -4.21 -9.52 3.85
N SER A 223 -5.20 -8.62 3.79
CA SER A 223 -6.25 -8.66 2.78
C SER A 223 -5.79 -8.18 1.40
N HIS A 224 -5.09 -7.04 1.33
CA HIS A 224 -4.76 -6.37 0.07
C HIS A 224 -3.70 -7.08 -0.78
N GLY A 225 -2.79 -7.83 -0.14
CA GLY A 225 -1.75 -8.59 -0.84
C GLY A 225 -0.65 -7.75 -1.51
N VAL A 226 -0.81 -6.43 -1.57
CA VAL A 226 0.19 -5.47 -2.06
C VAL A 226 0.92 -4.80 -0.90
N PRO A 227 2.16 -4.31 -1.11
CA PRO A 227 2.82 -3.45 -0.12
C PRO A 227 2.07 -2.13 0.04
N ALA A 228 2.23 -1.50 1.19
CA ALA A 228 1.61 -0.22 1.54
C ALA A 228 2.59 0.68 2.30
N LEU A 229 2.26 1.97 2.37
CA LEU A 229 3.01 2.97 3.13
C LEU A 229 2.13 3.59 4.22
N VAL A 230 2.74 3.95 5.33
CA VAL A 230 2.12 4.86 6.29
C VAL A 230 3.06 6.03 6.56
N PHE A 231 2.48 7.22 6.60
CA PHE A 231 3.19 8.46 6.86
C PHE A 231 2.78 9.02 8.22
N THR A 232 3.70 9.08 9.17
CA THR A 232 3.42 9.58 10.53
C THR A 232 3.93 11.00 10.69
N SER A 233 3.06 11.91 11.13
CA SER A 233 3.42 13.31 11.37
C SER A 233 4.36 13.46 12.56
N LEU A 234 5.60 13.90 12.31
CA LEU A 234 6.61 14.11 13.35
C LEU A 234 6.70 15.58 13.76
N SER A 235 6.74 16.49 12.80
CA SER A 235 6.78 17.93 13.04
C SER A 235 6.15 18.65 11.84
N GLN A 236 6.12 19.98 11.87
CA GLN A 236 5.60 20.77 10.75
C GLN A 236 6.31 20.45 9.41
N ASP A 237 7.59 20.06 9.46
CA ASP A 237 8.41 19.84 8.26
C ASP A 237 8.99 18.42 8.19
N ARG A 238 8.46 17.47 8.98
CA ARG A 238 8.95 16.08 8.98
C ARG A 238 7.82 15.06 9.04
N LEU A 239 7.93 14.06 8.18
CA LEU A 239 7.11 12.84 8.18
C LEU A 239 8.02 11.63 8.35
N GLN A 240 7.63 10.69 9.22
CA GLN A 240 8.20 9.34 9.20
C GLN A 240 7.55 8.54 8.09
N VAL A 241 8.31 7.67 7.43
CA VAL A 241 7.80 6.79 6.39
C VAL A 241 8.07 5.34 6.76
N ASP A 242 7.00 4.56 6.70
CA ASP A 242 7.03 3.13 6.98
C ASP A 242 6.46 2.36 5.81
N TRP A 243 7.21 1.39 5.31
CA TRP A 243 6.74 0.42 4.33
C TRP A 243 6.33 -0.86 5.03
N TYR A 244 5.21 -1.44 4.63
CA TYR A 244 4.74 -2.69 5.20
C TYR A 244 3.99 -3.54 4.18
N ARG A 245 3.92 -4.85 4.44
CA ARG A 245 3.17 -5.79 3.59
C ARG A 245 2.61 -6.98 4.38
N ARG A 246 1.80 -7.79 3.69
CA ARG A 246 1.33 -9.13 4.13
C ARG A 246 2.48 -9.94 4.74
N GLY A 247 2.19 -10.67 5.81
CA GLY A 247 3.15 -11.40 6.65
C GLY A 247 3.69 -10.58 7.84
N GLY A 248 3.10 -9.41 8.12
CA GLY A 248 3.53 -8.53 9.21
C GLY A 248 4.94 -7.94 9.04
N VAL A 249 5.41 -7.85 7.80
CA VAL A 249 6.74 -7.31 7.48
C VAL A 249 6.64 -5.79 7.45
N VAL A 250 7.50 -5.12 8.22
CA VAL A 250 7.56 -3.65 8.35
C VAL A 250 9.00 -3.21 8.20
N VAL A 251 9.23 -2.14 7.44
CA VAL A 251 10.54 -1.52 7.21
C VAL A 251 10.41 -0.02 7.45
N ASP A 252 11.26 0.49 8.34
CA ASP A 252 11.40 1.92 8.58
C ASP A 252 12.25 2.54 7.46
N LEU A 253 11.69 3.49 6.72
CA LEU A 253 12.36 4.19 5.63
C LEU A 253 12.97 5.53 6.07
N GLY A 254 12.81 5.90 7.34
CA GLY A 254 13.32 7.12 7.93
C GLY A 254 12.34 8.29 7.83
N GLU A 255 12.92 9.49 7.83
CA GLU A 255 12.18 10.74 7.79
C GLU A 255 12.34 11.40 6.41
N ILE A 256 11.26 11.99 5.89
CA ILE A 256 11.30 12.94 4.78
C ILE A 256 11.04 14.35 5.31
N GLU A 257 11.65 15.32 4.64
CA GLU A 257 11.54 16.75 4.94
C GLU A 257 10.75 17.44 3.83
N ARG A 258 10.08 18.56 4.17
CA ARG A 258 9.26 19.34 3.24
C ARG A 258 10.08 19.86 2.06
#